data_AF-A0A0T5VH68-F1
#
_entry.id   AF-A0A0T5VH68-F1
#
_cell.length_a   1.000
_cell.length_b   1.000
_cell.length_c   1.000
_cell.angle_alpha   90.00
_cell.angle_beta   90.00
_cell.angle_gamma   90.00
#
_symmetry.space_group_name_H-M   'P 1'
#
loop_
_entity.id
_entity.type
_entity.pdbx_description
1 polymer ?
#
loop_
_entity_poly.entity_id
_entity_poly.type
_entity_poly.pdbx_seq_one_letter_code
_entity_poly.pdbx_strand_id
1 'polypeptide(L)'
;MVMEDINIKSVRYPKATDEKLGKISLKLGRTKKLVVIQMVNYFYGTKKDPVDFNDELLKKELVNGVNRIISFFKKQEKDFLLPMFTDSNGLIIITKEHTEYFKIIWQHLQREEKKSDRISNRMAQLEKEIARTHQYYNEKSKLKSSFREILNYYINQRESLGWPVSAAKKEELQSHVRKSLENI
;
A
#
# COMPACT_ATOMS: atom_id res chain seq x y z
N MET A 1 -7.11 87.61 -19.57
CA MET A 1 -6.35 86.87 -20.59
C MET A 1 -7.35 86.19 -21.51
N VAL A 2 -7.35 86.55 -22.80
CA VAL A 2 -8.17 85.85 -23.80
C VAL A 2 -7.57 84.46 -23.98
N MET A 3 -8.34 83.41 -23.67
CA MET A 3 -7.91 82.03 -23.89
C MET A 3 -7.82 81.82 -25.41
N GLU A 4 -6.61 81.69 -25.95
CA GLU A 4 -6.41 81.40 -27.37
C GLU A 4 -7.16 80.11 -27.74
N ASP A 5 -7.94 80.14 -28.83
CA ASP A 5 -8.59 78.93 -29.32
C ASP A 5 -7.50 77.95 -29.77
N ILE A 6 -7.38 76.85 -29.03
CA ILE A 6 -6.41 75.77 -29.28
C ILE A 6 -6.63 75.11 -30.65
N ASN A 7 -7.79 75.33 -31.29
CA ASN A 7 -8.21 74.61 -32.49
C ASN A 7 -8.25 75.49 -33.73
N ILE A 8 -7.08 75.95 -34.13
CA ILE A 8 -6.88 76.89 -35.25
C ILE A 8 -6.93 76.26 -36.65
N LYS A 9 -7.18 74.95 -36.78
CA LYS A 9 -7.12 74.21 -38.05
C LYS A 9 -8.49 73.72 -38.49
N SER A 10 -8.77 73.85 -39.79
CA SER A 10 -10.02 73.39 -40.43
C SER A 10 -9.74 72.27 -41.44
N VAL A 11 -10.56 71.21 -41.42
CA VAL A 11 -10.53 70.13 -42.41
C VAL A 11 -11.76 70.25 -43.30
N ARG A 12 -11.57 70.29 -44.62
CA ARG A 12 -12.68 70.27 -45.60
C ARG A 12 -12.99 68.84 -45.99
N TYR A 13 -14.26 68.49 -46.05
CA TYR A 13 -14.73 67.17 -46.43
C TYR A 13 -16.11 67.25 -47.14
N PRO A 14 -16.51 66.25 -47.94
CA PRO A 14 -17.77 66.29 -48.68
C PRO A 14 -19.00 66.36 -47.77
N LYS A 15 -20.11 66.94 -48.27
CA LYS A 15 -21.39 67.04 -47.54
C LYS A 15 -21.91 65.68 -47.04
N ALA A 16 -21.76 64.63 -47.84
CA ALA A 16 -22.14 63.28 -47.44
C ALA A 16 -21.36 62.77 -46.22
N THR A 17 -20.09 63.17 -46.07
CA THR A 17 -19.28 62.86 -44.90
C THR A 17 -19.72 63.68 -43.69
N ASP A 18 -20.19 64.92 -43.89
CA ASP A 18 -20.74 65.76 -42.81
C ASP A 18 -22.00 65.16 -42.18
N GLU A 19 -22.90 64.63 -43.01
CA GLU A 19 -24.12 63.97 -42.54
C GLU A 19 -23.80 62.73 -41.71
N LYS A 20 -22.82 61.92 -42.16
CA LYS A 20 -22.33 60.75 -41.41
C LYS A 20 -21.68 61.17 -40.08
N LEU A 21 -20.81 62.16 -40.10
CA LEU A 21 -20.15 62.69 -38.91
C LEU A 21 -21.17 63.28 -37.93
N GLY A 22 -22.20 63.95 -38.42
CA GLY A 22 -23.32 64.45 -37.62
C GLY A 22 -24.07 63.34 -36.90
N LYS A 23 -24.43 62.26 -37.61
CA LYS A 23 -25.08 61.08 -37.00
C LYS A 23 -24.21 60.43 -35.92
N ILE A 24 -22.90 60.27 -36.17
CA ILE A 24 -21.95 59.69 -35.21
C ILE A 24 -21.78 60.59 -33.98
N SER A 25 -21.63 61.90 -34.21
CA SER A 25 -21.52 62.94 -33.17
C SER A 25 -22.73 62.92 -32.24
N LEU A 26 -23.95 62.88 -32.80
CA LEU A 26 -25.19 62.77 -32.03
C LEU A 26 -25.26 61.45 -31.26
N LYS A 27 -24.98 60.32 -31.90
CA LYS A 27 -25.01 58.99 -31.26
C LYS A 27 -24.05 58.89 -30.07
N LEU A 28 -22.89 59.53 -30.16
CA LEU A 28 -21.87 59.51 -29.10
C LEU A 28 -22.04 60.64 -28.07
N GLY A 29 -22.99 61.57 -28.26
CA GLY A 29 -23.18 62.73 -27.39
C GLY A 29 -21.99 63.69 -27.37
N ARG A 30 -21.24 63.78 -28.46
CA ARG A 30 -19.98 64.55 -28.58
C ARG A 30 -20.07 65.55 -29.72
N THR A 31 -19.31 66.64 -29.69
CA THR A 31 -19.22 67.55 -30.85
C THR A 31 -18.49 66.88 -32.02
N LYS A 32 -18.85 67.23 -33.27
CA LYS A 32 -18.19 66.71 -34.48
C LYS A 32 -16.65 66.84 -34.40
N LYS A 33 -16.19 67.97 -33.87
CA LYS A 33 -14.77 68.27 -33.62
C LYS A 33 -14.11 67.28 -32.67
N LEU A 34 -14.74 66.99 -31.54
CA LEU A 34 -14.21 66.04 -30.56
C LEU A 34 -14.13 64.61 -31.12
N VAL A 35 -15.12 64.21 -31.91
CA VAL A 35 -15.13 62.91 -32.60
C VAL A 35 -13.93 62.77 -33.53
N VAL A 36 -13.65 63.80 -34.34
CA VAL A 36 -12.50 63.77 -35.27
C VAL A 36 -11.18 63.68 -34.51
N ILE A 37 -10.99 64.47 -33.44
CA ILE A 37 -9.77 64.40 -32.61
C ILE A 37 -9.57 62.99 -32.04
N GLN A 38 -10.65 62.39 -31.52
CA GLN A 38 -10.60 61.03 -30.98
C GLN A 38 -10.32 59.97 -32.04
N MET A 39 -10.89 60.10 -33.24
CA MET A 39 -10.60 59.21 -34.37
C MET A 39 -9.12 59.28 -34.76
N VAL A 40 -8.56 60.50 -34.88
CA VAL A 40 -7.13 60.68 -35.19
C VAL A 40 -6.25 60.05 -34.11
N ASN A 41 -6.54 60.31 -32.84
CA ASN A 41 -5.79 59.73 -31.72
C ASN A 41 -5.89 58.20 -31.68
N TYR A 42 -7.07 57.65 -31.99
CA TYR A 42 -7.30 56.21 -32.03
C TYR A 42 -6.45 55.55 -33.12
N PHE A 43 -6.49 56.05 -34.37
CA PHE A 43 -5.70 55.48 -35.46
C PHE A 43 -4.20 55.68 -35.24
N TYR A 44 -3.78 56.83 -34.72
CA TYR A 44 -2.38 57.10 -34.40
C TYR A 44 -1.84 56.19 -33.29
N GLY A 45 -2.63 55.95 -32.22
CA GLY A 45 -2.24 55.12 -31.08
C GLY A 45 -2.25 53.62 -31.39
N THR A 46 -3.26 53.17 -32.13
CA THR A 46 -3.39 51.75 -32.50
C THR A 46 -2.58 51.35 -33.73
N LYS A 47 -2.00 52.32 -34.45
CA LYS A 47 -1.30 52.13 -35.74
C LYS A 47 -2.17 51.41 -36.79
N LYS A 48 -3.50 51.43 -36.61
CA LYS A 48 -4.46 50.86 -37.57
C LYS A 48 -4.58 51.75 -38.79
N ASP A 49 -4.71 51.15 -39.96
CA ASP A 49 -5.05 51.85 -41.19
C ASP A 49 -6.55 52.19 -41.18
N PRO A 50 -6.97 53.47 -41.29
CA PRO A 50 -8.38 53.85 -41.42
C PRO A 50 -9.10 53.23 -42.63
N VAL A 51 -8.35 52.73 -43.61
CA VAL A 51 -8.85 52.04 -44.80
C VAL A 51 -9.08 50.54 -44.55
N ASP A 52 -8.43 49.95 -43.53
CA ASP A 52 -8.64 48.55 -43.14
C ASP A 52 -9.88 48.42 -42.23
N PHE A 53 -11.04 48.28 -42.88
CA PHE A 53 -12.34 48.21 -42.22
C PHE A 53 -12.59 46.89 -41.48
N ASN A 54 -11.79 45.83 -41.74
CA ASN A 54 -12.12 44.47 -41.33
C ASN A 54 -11.47 44.01 -40.01
N ASP A 55 -10.62 44.85 -39.42
CA ASP A 55 -9.88 44.54 -38.18
C ASP A 55 -9.17 43.16 -38.27
N GLU A 56 -8.59 42.86 -39.44
CA GLU A 56 -7.97 41.55 -39.74
C GLU A 56 -6.83 41.22 -38.77
N LEU A 57 -6.11 42.25 -38.30
CA LEU A 57 -5.09 42.11 -37.27
C LEU A 57 -5.67 41.55 -35.96
N LEU A 58 -6.81 42.08 -35.51
CA LEU A 58 -7.46 41.61 -34.28
C LEU A 58 -7.96 40.17 -34.44
N LYS A 59 -8.58 39.85 -35.59
CA LYS A 59 -9.01 38.46 -35.88
C LYS A 59 -7.83 37.50 -35.86
N LYS A 60 -6.72 37.87 -36.49
CA LYS A 60 -5.50 37.06 -36.54
C LYS A 60 -4.92 36.83 -35.14
N GLU A 61 -4.83 37.87 -34.31
CA GLU A 61 -4.35 37.72 -32.93
C GLU A 61 -5.27 36.88 -32.06
N LEU A 62 -6.60 37.01 -32.22
CA LEU A 62 -7.56 36.17 -31.52
C LEU A 62 -7.44 34.70 -31.93
N VAL A 63 -7.36 34.42 -33.23
CA VAL A 63 -7.17 33.05 -33.75
C VAL A 63 -5.84 32.47 -33.27
N ASN A 64 -4.76 33.26 -33.30
CA ASN A 64 -3.46 32.86 -32.78
C ASN A 64 -3.51 32.56 -31.28
N GLY A 65 -4.19 33.40 -30.50
CA GLY A 65 -4.40 33.20 -29.06
C GLY A 65 -5.15 31.92 -28.75
N VAL A 66 -6.28 31.68 -29.44
CA VAL A 66 -7.07 30.44 -29.30
C VAL A 66 -6.24 29.22 -29.68
N ASN A 67 -5.49 29.29 -30.79
CA ASN A 67 -4.61 28.19 -31.21
C ASN A 67 -3.52 27.89 -30.18
N ARG A 68 -2.90 28.91 -29.57
CA ARG A 68 -1.91 28.70 -28.49
C ARG A 68 -2.53 28.01 -27.29
N ILE A 69 -3.73 28.40 -26.88
CA ILE A 69 -4.45 27.77 -25.77
C ILE A 69 -4.76 26.31 -26.09
N ILE A 70 -5.27 26.01 -27.29
CA ILE A 70 -5.55 24.64 -27.73
C ILE A 70 -4.27 23.80 -27.76
N SER A 71 -3.17 24.34 -28.32
CA SER A 71 -1.87 23.65 -28.33
C SER A 71 -1.36 23.37 -26.93
N PHE A 72 -1.55 24.29 -25.98
CA PHE A 72 -1.19 24.09 -24.60
C PHE A 72 -2.00 22.98 -23.93
N PHE A 73 -3.32 22.93 -24.16
CA PHE A 73 -4.16 21.84 -23.66
C PHE A 73 -3.77 20.48 -24.26
N LYS A 74 -3.56 20.41 -25.58
CA LYS A 74 -3.10 19.18 -26.24
C LYS A 74 -1.76 18.71 -25.68
N LYS A 75 -0.85 19.65 -25.37
CA LYS A 75 0.43 19.33 -24.76
C LYS A 75 0.26 18.81 -23.34
N GLN A 76 -0.58 19.44 -22.50
CA GLN A 76 -0.87 18.92 -21.16
C GLN A 76 -1.53 17.54 -21.20
N GLU A 77 -2.46 17.31 -22.12
CA GLU A 77 -3.10 16.01 -22.29
C GLU A 77 -2.07 14.93 -22.63
N LYS A 78 -1.18 15.22 -23.59
CA LYS A 78 -0.13 14.29 -24.02
C LYS A 78 0.93 14.05 -22.94
N ASP A 79 1.41 15.12 -22.33
CA ASP A 79 2.59 15.06 -21.45
C ASP A 79 2.22 14.64 -20.02
N PHE A 80 0.96 14.82 -19.61
CA PHE A 80 0.53 14.57 -18.23
C PHE A 80 -0.68 13.66 -18.10
N LEU A 81 -1.82 14.01 -18.73
CA LEU A 81 -3.08 13.28 -18.49
C LEU A 81 -3.03 11.84 -19.01
N LEU A 82 -2.50 11.63 -20.22
CA LEU A 82 -2.37 10.29 -20.80
C LEU A 82 -1.42 9.38 -20.00
N PRO A 83 -0.20 9.82 -19.63
CA PRO A 83 0.65 9.06 -18.72
C PRO A 83 -0.03 8.72 -17.40
N MET A 84 -0.65 9.70 -16.74
CA MET A 84 -1.32 9.49 -15.45
C MET A 84 -2.43 8.43 -15.52
N PHE A 85 -3.24 8.45 -16.59
CA PHE A 85 -4.27 7.44 -16.79
C PHE A 85 -3.69 6.04 -17.06
N THR A 86 -2.59 6.00 -17.82
CA THR A 86 -1.90 4.74 -18.15
C THR A 86 -1.25 4.12 -16.91
N ASP A 87 -0.54 4.93 -16.12
CA ASP A 87 0.09 4.52 -14.86
C ASP A 87 -0.94 4.08 -13.83
N SER A 88 -2.06 4.81 -13.71
CA SER A 88 -3.17 4.41 -12.84
C SER A 88 -3.76 3.06 -13.22
N ASN A 89 -3.92 2.79 -14.52
CA ASN A 89 -4.38 1.47 -14.98
C ASN A 89 -3.34 0.37 -14.70
N GLY A 90 -2.05 0.67 -14.88
CA GLY A 90 -0.96 -0.22 -14.51
C GLY A 90 -1.01 -0.59 -13.02
N LEU A 91 -1.21 0.40 -12.15
CA LEU A 91 -1.35 0.18 -10.70
C LEU A 91 -2.56 -0.68 -10.35
N ILE A 92 -3.70 -0.51 -11.04
CA ILE A 92 -4.89 -1.35 -10.83
C ILE A 92 -4.59 -2.81 -11.19
N ILE A 93 -3.88 -3.05 -12.28
CA ILE A 93 -3.51 -4.41 -12.72
C ILE A 93 -2.56 -5.04 -11.69
N ILE A 94 -1.49 -4.35 -11.31
CA ILE A 94 -0.52 -4.83 -10.32
C ILE A 94 -1.21 -5.12 -8.97
N THR A 95 -2.11 -4.24 -8.54
CA THR A 95 -2.84 -4.44 -7.27
C THR A 95 -3.72 -5.69 -7.31
N LYS A 96 -4.37 -5.98 -8.45
CA LYS A 96 -5.15 -7.21 -8.62
C LYS A 96 -4.27 -8.46 -8.56
N GLU A 97 -3.12 -8.45 -9.24
CA GLU A 97 -2.16 -9.56 -9.19
C GLU A 97 -1.62 -9.77 -7.76
N HIS A 98 -1.21 -8.69 -7.09
CA HIS A 98 -0.76 -8.75 -5.70
C HIS A 98 -1.83 -9.31 -4.77
N THR A 99 -3.10 -8.94 -4.97
CA THR A 99 -4.22 -9.47 -4.18
C THR A 99 -4.33 -10.99 -4.30
N GLU A 100 -4.19 -11.54 -5.51
CA GLU A 100 -4.22 -12.99 -5.70
C GLU A 100 -2.98 -13.68 -5.11
N TYR A 101 -1.79 -13.10 -5.24
CA TYR A 101 -0.60 -13.61 -4.55
C TYR A 101 -0.77 -13.63 -3.04
N PHE A 102 -1.29 -12.56 -2.44
CA PHE A 102 -1.55 -12.52 -1.00
C PHE A 102 -2.57 -13.57 -0.56
N LYS A 103 -3.59 -13.83 -1.37
CA LYS A 103 -4.57 -14.90 -1.10
C LYS A 103 -3.92 -16.28 -1.11
N ILE A 104 -3.03 -16.55 -2.07
CA ILE A 104 -2.29 -17.82 -2.14
C ILE A 104 -1.36 -17.97 -0.93
N ILE A 105 -0.60 -16.92 -0.60
CA ILE A 105 0.29 -16.90 0.57
C ILE A 105 -0.52 -17.14 1.85
N TRP A 106 -1.64 -16.46 2.02
CA TRP A 106 -2.51 -16.62 3.17
C TRP A 106 -3.04 -18.05 3.30
N GLN A 107 -3.49 -18.66 2.20
CA GLN A 107 -3.91 -20.05 2.19
C GLN A 107 -2.78 -21.02 2.54
N HIS A 108 -1.55 -20.73 2.09
CA HIS A 108 -0.39 -21.53 2.44
C HIS A 108 -0.06 -21.44 3.93
N LEU A 109 -0.04 -20.22 4.50
CA LEU A 109 0.19 -19.97 5.91
C LEU A 109 -0.83 -20.69 6.81
N GLN A 110 -2.11 -20.65 6.46
CA GLN A 110 -3.15 -21.39 7.20
C GLN A 110 -2.96 -22.92 7.15
N ARG A 111 -2.41 -23.46 6.05
CA ARG A 111 -2.11 -24.89 5.94
C ARG A 111 -0.86 -25.26 6.74
N GLU A 112 0.15 -24.41 6.72
CA GLU A 112 1.38 -24.53 7.51
C GLU A 112 1.06 -24.52 9.01
N GLU A 113 0.26 -23.57 9.48
CA GLU A 113 -0.19 -23.47 10.87
C GLU A 113 -0.85 -24.77 11.34
N LYS A 114 -1.82 -25.28 10.58
CA LYS A 114 -2.49 -26.57 10.88
C LYS A 114 -1.54 -27.76 10.88
N LYS A 115 -0.51 -27.77 10.03
CA LYS A 115 0.52 -28.82 10.03
C LYS A 115 1.40 -28.70 11.27
N SER A 116 1.81 -27.48 11.61
CA SER A 116 2.61 -27.19 12.81
C SER A 116 1.89 -27.66 14.07
N ASP A 117 0.60 -27.35 14.22
CA ASP A 117 -0.21 -27.81 15.35
C ASP A 117 -0.27 -29.34 15.44
N ARG A 118 -0.44 -30.02 14.31
CA ARG A 118 -0.45 -31.50 14.26
C ARG A 118 0.90 -32.08 14.65
N ILE A 119 2.01 -31.48 14.19
CA ILE A 119 3.36 -31.91 14.54
C ILE A 119 3.60 -31.69 16.04
N SER A 120 3.26 -30.51 16.56
CA SER A 120 3.39 -30.19 17.98
C SER A 120 2.63 -31.17 18.88
N ASN A 121 1.37 -31.46 18.53
CA ASN A 121 0.55 -32.43 19.27
C ASN A 121 1.14 -33.85 19.22
N ARG A 122 1.65 -34.28 18.06
CA ARG A 122 2.34 -35.57 17.93
C ARG A 122 3.62 -35.62 18.74
N MET A 123 4.37 -34.52 18.81
CA MET A 123 5.60 -34.45 19.60
C MET A 123 5.31 -34.56 21.09
N ALA A 124 4.28 -33.86 21.58
CA ALA A 124 3.84 -33.98 22.97
C ALA A 124 3.41 -35.41 23.34
N GLN A 125 2.75 -36.12 22.41
CA GLN A 125 2.41 -37.54 22.59
C GLN A 125 3.66 -38.42 22.62
N LEU A 126 4.61 -38.19 21.70
CA LEU A 126 5.86 -38.92 21.63
C LEU A 126 6.67 -38.76 22.93
N GLU A 127 6.79 -37.54 23.45
CA GLU A 127 7.46 -37.25 24.72
C GLU A 127 6.84 -38.05 25.88
N LYS A 128 5.50 -38.13 25.92
CA LYS A 128 4.79 -38.91 26.95
C LYS A 128 5.08 -40.40 26.85
N GLU A 129 5.10 -40.97 25.65
CA GLU A 129 5.43 -42.39 25.45
C GLU A 129 6.90 -42.69 25.74
N ILE A 130 7.81 -41.78 25.41
CA ILE A 130 9.23 -41.88 25.79
C ILE A 130 9.38 -41.88 27.30
N ALA A 131 8.69 -40.98 28.02
CA ALA A 131 8.72 -40.94 29.48
C ALA A 131 8.20 -42.23 30.11
N ARG A 132 7.08 -42.78 29.61
CA ARG A 132 6.55 -44.09 30.04
C ARG A 132 7.53 -45.22 29.79
N THR A 133 8.16 -45.23 28.62
CA THR A 133 9.15 -46.26 28.27
C THR A 133 10.34 -46.19 29.23
N HIS A 134 10.85 -45.00 29.51
CA HIS A 134 11.91 -44.80 30.50
C HIS A 134 11.50 -45.27 31.90
N GLN A 135 10.27 -44.96 32.33
CA GLN A 135 9.74 -45.42 33.61
C GLN A 135 9.72 -46.96 33.67
N TYR A 136 9.20 -47.63 32.63
CA TYR A 136 9.17 -49.09 32.57
C TYR A 136 10.57 -49.72 32.63
N TYR A 137 11.54 -49.13 31.92
CA TYR A 137 12.94 -49.57 32.01
C TYR A 137 13.52 -49.41 33.41
N ASN A 138 13.21 -48.30 34.09
CA ASN A 138 13.67 -48.05 35.45
C ASN A 138 13.02 -49.01 36.46
N GLU A 139 11.72 -49.25 36.36
CA GLU A 139 10.98 -50.21 37.19
C GLU A 139 11.52 -51.63 36.98
N LYS A 140 11.75 -52.05 35.73
CA LYS A 140 12.35 -53.34 35.41
C LYS A 140 13.77 -53.47 35.98
N SER A 141 14.56 -52.40 35.94
CA SER A 141 15.91 -52.37 36.52
C SER A 141 15.86 -52.53 38.05
N LYS A 142 14.96 -51.78 38.71
CA LYS A 142 14.72 -51.89 40.15
C LYS A 142 14.29 -53.30 40.55
N LEU A 143 13.31 -53.87 39.85
CA LEU A 143 12.83 -55.24 40.08
C LEU A 143 13.97 -56.27 39.99
N LYS A 144 14.82 -56.16 38.96
CA LYS A 144 16.01 -57.03 38.82
C LYS A 144 17.00 -56.85 39.97
N SER A 145 17.21 -55.62 40.44
CA SER A 145 18.11 -55.33 41.57
C SER A 145 17.57 -55.95 42.86
N SER A 146 16.30 -55.68 43.20
CA SER A 146 15.65 -56.21 44.40
C SER A 146 15.65 -57.75 44.40
N PHE A 147 15.36 -58.38 43.25
CA PHE A 147 15.41 -59.84 43.14
C PHE A 147 16.82 -60.38 43.34
N ARG A 148 17.84 -59.71 42.80
CA ARG A 148 19.24 -60.09 42.99
C ARG A 148 19.67 -59.97 44.45
N GLU A 149 19.23 -58.92 45.16
CA GLU A 149 19.49 -58.75 46.60
C GLU A 149 18.87 -59.88 47.43
N ILE A 150 17.60 -60.21 47.18
CA ILE A 150 16.93 -61.34 47.85
C ILE A 150 17.66 -62.66 47.58
N LEU A 151 18.04 -62.91 46.33
CA LEU A 151 18.74 -64.12 45.94
C LEU A 151 20.10 -64.22 46.63
N ASN A 152 20.88 -63.13 46.63
CA ASN A 152 22.17 -63.07 47.31
C ASN A 152 22.02 -63.29 48.82
N TYR A 153 21.01 -62.67 49.45
CA TYR A 153 20.70 -62.90 50.85
C TYR A 153 20.38 -64.39 51.12
N TYR A 154 19.53 -65.00 50.30
CA TYR A 154 19.20 -66.43 50.42
C TYR A 154 20.43 -67.33 50.29
N ILE A 155 21.29 -67.09 49.29
CA ILE A 155 22.52 -67.86 49.07
C ILE A 155 23.44 -67.74 50.29
N ASN A 156 23.75 -66.51 50.72
CA ASN A 156 24.65 -66.26 51.85
C ASN A 156 24.12 -66.89 53.15
N GLN A 157 22.83 -66.74 53.44
CA GLN A 157 22.24 -67.32 54.64
C GLN A 157 22.24 -68.85 54.57
N ARG A 158 21.91 -69.43 53.42
CA ARG A 158 21.97 -70.88 53.21
C ARG A 158 23.38 -71.44 53.44
N GLU A 159 24.40 -70.78 52.90
CA GLU A 159 25.80 -71.18 53.09
C GLU A 159 26.24 -71.06 54.55
N SER A 160 25.80 -70.01 55.25
CA SER A 160 26.12 -69.79 56.67
C SER A 160 25.55 -70.85 57.63
N LEU A 161 24.45 -71.51 57.25
CA LEU A 161 23.75 -72.47 58.10
C LEU A 161 24.52 -73.81 58.27
N GLY A 162 25.48 -74.14 57.40
CA GLY A 162 26.31 -75.35 57.49
C GLY A 162 25.52 -76.67 57.44
N TRP A 163 26.14 -77.80 57.83
CA TRP A 163 25.47 -79.09 58.08
C TRP A 163 25.74 -79.50 59.53
N PRO A 164 24.74 -79.93 60.34
CA PRO A 164 23.32 -80.14 60.05
C PRO A 164 22.41 -78.96 60.44
N VAL A 165 21.52 -78.54 59.53
CA VAL A 165 20.56 -77.43 59.75
C VAL A 165 19.23 -77.93 60.31
N SER A 166 18.76 -77.35 61.42
CA SER A 166 17.41 -77.60 61.97
C SER A 166 16.30 -77.19 60.99
N ALA A 167 15.22 -77.95 60.91
CA ALA A 167 14.07 -77.65 60.06
C ALA A 167 13.50 -76.23 60.29
N ALA A 168 13.44 -75.77 61.55
CA ALA A 168 12.96 -74.44 61.92
C ALA A 168 13.72 -73.29 61.22
N LYS A 169 15.06 -73.34 61.18
CA LYS A 169 15.87 -72.32 60.50
C LYS A 169 15.68 -72.29 58.98
N LYS A 170 15.39 -73.44 58.35
CA LYS A 170 15.06 -73.49 56.92
C LYS A 170 13.71 -72.82 56.64
N GLU A 171 12.75 -73.06 57.51
CA GLU A 171 11.39 -72.52 57.38
C GLU A 171 11.36 -71.01 57.62
N GLU A 172 12.16 -70.52 58.58
CA GLU A 172 12.37 -69.08 58.83
C GLU A 172 13.02 -68.39 57.62
N LEU A 173 14.07 -68.97 57.04
CA LEU A 173 14.71 -68.43 55.83
C LEU A 173 13.74 -68.39 54.63
N GLN A 174 12.94 -69.45 54.44
CA GLN A 174 11.92 -69.47 53.39
C GLN A 174 10.82 -68.43 53.62
N SER A 175 10.37 -68.27 54.87
CA SER A 175 9.35 -67.28 55.23
C SER A 175 9.87 -65.86 54.99
N HIS A 176 11.11 -65.56 55.38
CA HIS A 176 11.75 -64.28 55.12
C HIS A 176 11.84 -63.98 53.63
N VAL A 177 12.34 -64.92 52.81
CA VAL A 177 12.46 -64.73 51.35
C VAL A 177 11.09 -64.54 50.68
N ARG A 178 10.08 -65.32 51.07
CA ARG A 178 8.71 -65.15 50.55
C ARG A 178 8.15 -63.77 50.89
N LYS A 179 8.30 -63.33 52.14
CA LYS A 179 7.87 -61.99 52.58
C LYS A 179 8.64 -60.87 51.88
N SER A 180 9.94 -61.06 51.60
CA SER A 180 10.71 -60.09 50.82
C SER A 180 10.23 -60.02 49.37
N LEU A 181 9.82 -61.13 48.75
CA LEU A 181 9.26 -61.17 47.39
C LEU A 181 7.89 -60.47 47.30
N GLU A 182 7.06 -60.55 48.34
CA GLU A 182 5.78 -59.84 48.40
C GLU A 182 5.92 -58.30 48.47
N ASN A 183 7.11 -57.81 48.84
CA ASN A 183 7.39 -56.39 49.01
C ASN A 183 8.12 -55.75 47.80
N ILE A 184 8.26 -56.46 46.67
CA ILE A 184 8.84 -55.92 45.42
C ILE A 184 7.73 -55.64 44.41
#